data_AF-A0A7Y2HUM9-F1
#
_entry.id   AF-A0A7Y2HUM9-F1
#
_cell.length_a   1.000
_cell.length_b   1.000
_cell.length_c   1.000
_cell.angle_alpha   90.00
_cell.angle_beta   90.00
_cell.angle_gamma   90.00
#
_symmetry.space_group_name_H-M   'P 1'
#
loop_
_entity.id
_entity.type
_entity.pdbx_description
1 polymer ?
#
loop_
_entity_poly.entity_id
_entity_poly.type
_entity_poly.pdbx_seq_one_letter_code
_entity_poly.pdbx_strand_id
1 'polypeptide(L)'
;MSRDVTIDDREVEFYSRMADTWWDREGPFWPIHKLNELRVAYILEHVCDHFGRDPTSEQPLQGLSLVDVGCGGGILSESMARHGAEVTGVDIVEKNIAIATLHAAREGLHIDYRVATAQQLLETHETFDIVLNMEVVEHVADVAAFMRDCTRLTNSAGVMFLATINRTPLAWLFAIVGAEYILGWLPRGTHRWHMFQKPELMRQRLAEGGLEIASSCGVAANPFTRELRFTSSMAVNYMLFARRVARIDA
;
A
#
# COMPACT_ATOMS: atom_id res chain seq x y z
N MET A 1 -5.52 27.53 -2.51
CA MET A 1 -4.84 26.28 -2.12
C MET A 1 -3.95 25.88 -3.27
N SER A 2 -2.64 25.73 -3.05
CA SER A 2 -1.74 25.21 -4.08
C SER A 2 -2.15 23.79 -4.41
N ARG A 3 -2.15 23.43 -5.70
CA ARG A 3 -2.43 22.07 -6.15
C ARG A 3 -1.32 21.14 -5.64
N ASP A 4 -1.68 20.00 -5.07
CA ASP A 4 -0.71 18.98 -4.66
C ASP A 4 -0.04 18.39 -5.90
N VAL A 5 1.29 18.42 -5.94
CA VAL A 5 2.12 18.03 -7.09
C VAL A 5 2.18 16.51 -7.27
N THR A 6 1.69 15.74 -6.29
CA THR A 6 1.71 14.27 -6.31
C THR A 6 0.53 13.67 -7.10
N ILE A 7 -0.52 14.45 -7.36
CA ILE A 7 -1.79 13.99 -7.97
C ILE A 7 -1.72 13.98 -9.52
N ASP A 8 -2.05 12.83 -10.13
CA ASP A 8 -2.33 12.70 -11.58
C ASP A 8 -3.85 12.53 -11.82
N ASP A 9 -4.49 13.52 -12.45
CA ASP A 9 -5.94 13.51 -12.74
C ASP A 9 -6.39 12.32 -13.60
N ARG A 10 -5.50 11.76 -14.44
CA ARG A 10 -5.85 10.64 -15.32
C ARG A 10 -6.03 9.35 -14.54
N GLU A 11 -5.21 9.15 -13.52
CA GLU A 11 -5.32 8.02 -12.60
C GLU A 11 -6.60 8.16 -11.76
N VAL A 12 -6.90 9.37 -11.28
CA VAL A 12 -8.14 9.66 -10.54
C VAL A 12 -9.38 9.27 -11.35
N GLU A 13 -9.46 9.68 -12.63
CA GLU A 13 -10.58 9.33 -13.51
C GLU A 13 -10.68 7.82 -13.75
N PHE A 14 -9.54 7.15 -13.96
CA PHE A 14 -9.49 5.71 -14.21
C PHE A 14 -10.08 4.91 -13.04
N TYR A 15 -9.57 5.13 -11.83
CA TYR A 15 -10.04 4.42 -10.63
C TYR A 15 -11.47 4.78 -10.26
N SER A 16 -11.89 6.02 -10.45
CA SER A 16 -13.29 6.41 -10.25
C SER A 16 -14.27 5.62 -11.13
N ARG A 17 -13.88 5.20 -12.34
CA ARG A 17 -14.74 4.36 -13.20
C ARG A 17 -14.84 2.92 -12.72
N MET A 18 -13.81 2.42 -12.05
CA MET A 18 -13.75 1.04 -11.57
C MET A 18 -14.25 0.85 -10.14
N ALA A 19 -14.45 1.94 -9.39
CA ALA A 19 -14.70 1.89 -7.96
C ALA A 19 -15.79 0.89 -7.53
N ASP A 20 -16.90 0.77 -8.28
CA ASP A 20 -18.03 -0.11 -7.92
C ASP A 20 -17.69 -1.62 -7.94
N THR A 21 -16.57 -2.02 -8.55
CA THR A 21 -16.12 -3.42 -8.63
C THR A 21 -15.06 -3.77 -7.58
N TRP A 22 -14.70 -2.85 -6.68
CA TRP A 22 -13.60 -3.03 -5.73
C TRP A 22 -13.74 -4.28 -4.85
N TRP A 23 -14.96 -4.56 -4.41
CA TRP A 23 -15.28 -5.69 -3.52
C TRP A 23 -15.80 -6.93 -4.28
N ASP A 24 -15.83 -6.90 -5.60
CA ASP A 24 -16.11 -8.09 -6.42
C ASP A 24 -14.87 -8.99 -6.48
N ARG A 25 -14.92 -10.12 -5.76
CA ARG A 25 -13.83 -11.09 -5.67
C ARG A 25 -13.57 -11.87 -6.97
N GLU A 26 -14.52 -11.87 -7.91
CA GLU A 26 -14.34 -12.47 -9.24
C GLU A 26 -14.09 -11.42 -10.32
N GLY A 27 -14.26 -10.14 -9.98
CA GLY A 27 -14.07 -9.00 -10.86
C GLY A 27 -12.61 -8.60 -11.10
N PRO A 28 -12.36 -7.42 -11.71
CA PRO A 28 -11.01 -6.99 -12.10
C PRO A 28 -10.00 -6.90 -10.94
N PHE A 29 -10.47 -6.69 -9.72
CA PHE A 29 -9.64 -6.56 -8.53
C PHE A 29 -9.38 -7.89 -7.81
N TRP A 30 -9.83 -9.04 -8.33
CA TRP A 30 -9.55 -10.35 -7.72
C TRP A 30 -8.06 -10.57 -7.35
N PRO A 31 -7.04 -10.10 -8.13
CA PRO A 31 -5.64 -10.32 -7.76
C PRO A 31 -5.29 -9.59 -6.47
N ILE A 32 -5.87 -8.42 -6.21
CA ILE A 32 -5.60 -7.62 -5.02
C ILE A 32 -6.20 -8.29 -3.77
N HIS A 33 -7.38 -8.91 -3.90
CA HIS A 33 -7.99 -9.70 -2.81
C HIS A 33 -7.10 -10.87 -2.41
N LYS A 34 -6.53 -11.58 -3.39
CA LYS A 34 -5.64 -12.70 -3.13
C LYS A 34 -4.27 -12.27 -2.60
N LEU A 35 -3.74 -11.17 -3.12
CA LEU A 35 -2.49 -10.59 -2.65
C LEU A 35 -2.62 -10.06 -1.21
N ASN A 36 -3.81 -9.59 -0.83
CA ASN A 36 -4.09 -9.11 0.51
C ASN A 36 -3.80 -10.16 1.59
N GLU A 37 -4.08 -11.44 1.33
CA GLU A 37 -3.78 -12.54 2.26
C GLU A 37 -2.27 -12.59 2.61
N LEU A 38 -1.40 -12.45 1.61
CA LEU A 38 0.04 -12.40 1.82
C LEU A 38 0.49 -11.11 2.50
N ARG A 39 -0.11 -9.97 2.12
CA ARG A 39 0.23 -8.67 2.73
C ARG A 39 -0.10 -8.65 4.20
N VAL A 40 -1.28 -9.13 4.58
CA VAL A 40 -1.72 -9.23 5.97
C VAL A 40 -0.74 -10.09 6.76
N ALA A 41 -0.37 -11.27 6.26
CA ALA A 41 0.60 -12.14 6.91
C ALA A 41 1.96 -11.44 7.10
N TYR A 42 2.47 -10.78 6.05
CA TYR A 42 3.75 -10.06 6.08
C TYR A 42 3.74 -8.88 7.07
N ILE A 43 2.64 -8.11 7.11
CA ILE A 43 2.48 -6.97 8.01
C ILE A 43 2.40 -7.46 9.46
N LEU A 44 1.54 -8.45 9.74
CA LEU A 44 1.38 -8.99 11.10
C LEU A 44 2.68 -9.56 11.64
N GLU A 45 3.41 -10.36 10.85
CA GLU A 45 4.69 -10.93 11.24
C GLU A 45 5.67 -9.83 11.69
N HIS A 46 5.88 -8.83 10.83
CA HIS A 46 6.88 -7.79 11.10
C HIS A 46 6.45 -6.76 12.14
N VAL A 47 5.16 -6.40 12.20
CA VAL A 47 4.64 -5.51 13.23
C VAL A 47 4.69 -6.20 14.60
N CYS A 48 4.32 -7.48 14.69
CA CYS A 48 4.38 -8.20 15.95
C CYS A 48 5.82 -8.36 16.45
N ASP A 49 6.76 -8.71 15.56
CA ASP A 49 8.18 -8.76 15.92
C ASP A 49 8.70 -7.39 16.41
N HIS A 50 8.42 -6.32 15.66
CA HIS A 50 8.92 -4.98 15.97
C HIS A 50 8.35 -4.38 17.25
N PHE A 51 7.04 -4.54 17.50
CA PHE A 51 6.37 -4.00 18.69
C PHE A 51 6.27 -5.01 19.85
N GLY A 52 6.90 -6.19 19.74
CA GLY A 52 6.92 -7.22 20.79
C GLY A 52 5.53 -7.78 21.12
N ARG A 53 4.73 -8.07 20.10
CA ARG A 53 3.34 -8.52 20.22
C ARG A 53 3.19 -9.99 19.88
N ASP A 54 2.12 -10.61 20.37
CA ASP A 54 1.77 -11.99 20.04
C ASP A 54 0.99 -12.04 18.72
N PRO A 55 1.54 -12.62 17.64
CA PRO A 55 0.86 -12.73 16.35
C PRO A 55 -0.34 -13.70 16.38
N THR A 56 -0.49 -14.50 17.43
CA THR A 56 -1.62 -15.42 17.62
C THR A 56 -2.79 -14.83 18.41
N SER A 57 -2.62 -13.62 18.95
CA SER A 57 -3.69 -12.84 19.57
C SER A 57 -4.82 -12.58 18.57
N GLU A 58 -6.07 -12.45 19.05
CA GLU A 58 -7.20 -12.06 18.20
C GLU A 58 -7.04 -10.62 17.66
N GLN A 59 -6.39 -9.75 18.43
CA GLN A 59 -6.19 -8.34 18.09
C GLN A 59 -4.72 -7.94 18.26
N PRO A 60 -3.81 -8.48 17.44
CA PRO A 60 -2.37 -8.24 17.57
C PRO A 60 -2.02 -6.77 17.34
N LEU A 61 -2.87 -5.99 16.66
CA LEU A 61 -2.61 -4.58 16.34
C LEU A 61 -3.29 -3.60 17.31
N GLN A 62 -3.94 -4.08 18.38
CA GLN A 62 -4.70 -3.24 19.31
C GLN A 62 -3.88 -2.04 19.83
N GLY A 63 -4.43 -0.83 19.69
CA GLY A 63 -3.81 0.41 20.15
C GLY A 63 -2.60 0.87 19.33
N LEU A 64 -2.37 0.30 18.13
CA LEU A 64 -1.46 0.90 17.15
C LEU A 64 -2.26 1.75 16.18
N SER A 65 -1.76 2.97 15.96
CA SER A 65 -2.25 3.87 14.92
C SER A 65 -1.69 3.46 13.56
N LEU A 66 -2.56 3.34 12.56
CA LEU A 66 -2.19 2.92 11.22
C LEU A 66 -2.79 3.85 10.17
N VAL A 67 -1.97 4.27 9.21
CA VAL A 67 -2.47 4.94 7.99
C VAL A 67 -2.24 4.06 6.76
N ASP A 68 -3.30 3.87 5.98
CA ASP A 68 -3.27 3.22 4.66
C ASP A 68 -3.34 4.32 3.59
N VAL A 69 -2.17 4.70 3.06
CA VAL A 69 -2.07 5.75 2.03
C VAL A 69 -2.41 5.13 0.69
N GLY A 70 -3.36 5.72 -0.04
CA GLY A 70 -3.94 5.14 -1.26
C GLY A 70 -4.79 3.90 -0.97
N CYS A 71 -5.64 3.96 0.05
CA CYS A 71 -6.39 2.81 0.54
C CYS A 71 -7.40 2.24 -0.47
N GLY A 72 -7.74 2.98 -1.53
CA GLY A 72 -8.75 2.60 -2.50
C GLY A 72 -10.09 2.31 -1.82
N GLY A 73 -10.75 1.23 -2.23
CA GLY A 73 -11.99 0.75 -1.62
C GLY A 73 -11.81 0.06 -0.26
N GLY A 74 -10.63 0.11 0.37
CA GLY A 74 -10.46 -0.21 1.79
C GLY A 74 -10.10 -1.66 2.13
N ILE A 75 -9.72 -2.49 1.14
CA ILE A 75 -9.47 -3.94 1.35
C ILE A 75 -8.43 -4.20 2.46
N LEU A 76 -7.27 -3.55 2.38
CA LEU A 76 -6.19 -3.74 3.35
C LEU A 76 -6.50 -3.05 4.67
N SER A 77 -7.01 -1.81 4.61
CA SER A 77 -7.53 -1.06 5.76
C SER A 77 -8.49 -1.90 6.62
N GLU A 78 -9.49 -2.53 6.02
CA GLU A 78 -10.43 -3.38 6.74
C GLU A 78 -9.80 -4.63 7.33
N SER A 79 -8.83 -5.24 6.64
CA SER A 79 -8.07 -6.34 7.22
C SER A 79 -7.29 -5.90 8.45
N MET A 80 -6.66 -4.72 8.42
CA MET A 80 -5.92 -4.20 9.58
C MET A 80 -6.85 -3.85 10.75
N ALA A 81 -8.02 -3.25 10.48
CA ALA A 81 -9.03 -2.95 11.48
C ALA A 81 -9.56 -4.23 12.16
N ARG A 82 -9.78 -5.31 11.40
CA ARG A 82 -10.18 -6.62 11.95
C ARG A 82 -9.13 -7.20 12.91
N HIS A 83 -7.85 -6.84 12.76
CA HIS A 83 -6.76 -7.24 13.67
C HIS A 83 -6.54 -6.23 14.82
N GLY A 84 -7.43 -5.25 14.99
CA GLY A 84 -7.45 -4.31 16.12
C GLY A 84 -6.69 -2.99 15.90
N ALA A 85 -6.18 -2.71 14.69
CA ALA A 85 -5.50 -1.44 14.44
C ALA A 85 -6.50 -0.26 14.45
N GLU A 86 -6.04 0.91 14.89
CA GLU A 86 -6.76 2.17 14.72
C GLU A 86 -6.44 2.73 13.33
N VAL A 87 -7.32 2.43 12.36
CA VAL A 87 -7.02 2.66 10.93
C VAL A 87 -7.58 3.99 10.44
N THR A 88 -6.70 4.78 9.83
CA THR A 88 -7.05 5.89 8.93
C THR A 88 -6.74 5.48 7.49
N GLY A 89 -7.73 5.47 6.61
CA GLY A 89 -7.54 5.20 5.18
C GLY A 89 -7.65 6.50 4.39
N VAL A 90 -6.65 6.80 3.54
CA VAL A 90 -6.69 8.01 2.70
C VAL A 90 -6.54 7.67 1.22
N ASP A 91 -7.34 8.33 0.39
CA ASP A 91 -7.29 8.21 -1.06
C ASP A 91 -7.74 9.53 -1.69
N ILE A 92 -7.21 9.86 -2.86
CA ILE A 92 -7.56 11.09 -3.59
C ILE A 92 -8.85 10.95 -4.41
N VAL A 93 -9.30 9.71 -4.64
CA VAL A 93 -10.51 9.39 -5.40
C VAL A 93 -11.70 9.33 -4.44
N GLU A 94 -12.52 10.38 -4.44
CA GLU A 94 -13.70 10.49 -3.57
C GLU A 94 -14.63 9.27 -3.65
N LYS A 95 -14.83 8.72 -4.85
CA LYS A 95 -15.67 7.53 -5.03
C LYS A 95 -15.11 6.28 -4.34
N ASN A 96 -13.78 6.12 -4.30
CA ASN A 96 -13.15 5.00 -3.60
C ASN A 96 -13.43 5.10 -2.09
N ILE A 97 -13.24 6.30 -1.51
CA ILE A 97 -13.52 6.58 -0.10
C ILE A 97 -14.99 6.33 0.24
N ALA A 98 -15.92 6.74 -0.62
CA ALA A 98 -17.35 6.48 -0.42
C ALA A 98 -17.66 4.96 -0.36
N ILE A 99 -17.04 4.18 -1.25
CA ILE A 99 -17.22 2.71 -1.29
C ILE A 99 -16.58 2.04 -0.07
N ALA A 100 -15.37 2.45 0.30
CA ALA A 100 -14.67 1.93 1.48
C ALA A 100 -15.50 2.19 2.75
N THR A 101 -15.99 3.43 2.91
CA THR A 101 -16.84 3.83 4.03
C THR A 101 -18.12 2.99 4.09
N LEU A 102 -18.79 2.82 2.95
CA LEU A 102 -20.03 2.03 2.88
C LEU A 102 -19.80 0.56 3.19
N HIS A 103 -18.71 -0.02 2.69
CA HIS A 103 -18.39 -1.42 2.93
C HIS A 103 -18.00 -1.66 4.40
N ALA A 104 -17.10 -0.85 4.96
CA ALA A 104 -16.72 -0.94 6.37
C ALA A 104 -17.92 -0.80 7.32
N ALA A 105 -18.85 0.12 7.02
CA ALA A 105 -20.08 0.26 7.80
C ALA A 105 -20.99 -0.98 7.76
N ARG A 106 -21.06 -1.68 6.62
CA ARG A 106 -21.81 -2.95 6.49
C ARG A 106 -21.15 -4.09 7.27
N GLU A 107 -19.82 -4.08 7.31
CA GLU A 107 -19.01 -5.05 8.04
C GLU A 107 -18.92 -4.73 9.55
N GLY A 108 -19.46 -3.59 10.01
CA GLY A 108 -19.39 -3.15 11.41
C GLY A 108 -17.98 -2.72 11.84
N LEU A 109 -17.15 -2.28 10.90
CA LEU A 109 -15.78 -1.83 11.15
C LEU A 109 -15.72 -0.31 11.33
N HIS A 110 -14.95 0.13 12.33
CA HIS A 110 -14.70 1.55 12.58
C HIS A 110 -13.35 1.96 11.95
N ILE A 111 -13.42 2.65 10.83
CA ILE A 111 -12.25 3.11 10.06
C ILE A 111 -12.48 4.56 9.65
N ASP A 112 -11.46 5.41 9.84
CA ASP A 112 -11.51 6.81 9.44
C ASP A 112 -11.04 6.96 7.98
N TYR A 113 -12.00 6.93 7.05
CA TYR A 113 -11.72 7.13 5.63
C TYR A 113 -11.83 8.61 5.24
N ARG A 114 -10.80 9.14 4.59
CA ARG A 114 -10.72 10.55 4.21
C ARG A 114 -10.29 10.73 2.76
N VAL A 115 -10.90 11.70 2.08
CA VAL A 115 -10.39 12.18 0.78
C VAL A 115 -9.23 13.13 1.06
N ALA A 116 -8.01 12.61 1.07
CA ALA A 116 -6.83 13.37 1.48
C ALA A 116 -5.54 12.82 0.87
N THR A 117 -4.54 13.69 0.76
CA THR A 117 -3.15 13.31 0.46
C THR A 117 -2.33 13.12 1.74
N ALA A 118 -1.19 12.44 1.63
CA ALA A 118 -0.23 12.32 2.72
C ALA A 118 0.25 13.70 3.21
N GLN A 119 0.40 14.68 2.30
CA GLN A 119 0.76 16.05 2.65
C GLN A 119 -0.31 16.69 3.54
N GLN A 120 -1.58 16.52 3.23
CA GLN A 120 -2.67 17.11 4.01
C GLN A 120 -2.76 16.55 5.44
N LEU A 121 -2.42 15.27 5.64
CA LEU A 121 -2.29 14.69 6.99
C LEU A 121 -1.11 15.28 7.78
N LEU A 122 -0.03 15.68 7.11
CA LEU A 122 1.11 16.34 7.76
C LEU A 122 0.79 17.77 8.16
N GLU A 123 -0.08 18.46 7.40
CA GLU A 123 -0.57 19.80 7.72
C GLU A 123 -1.41 19.80 8.99
N THR A 124 -2.02 18.67 9.36
CA THR A 124 -2.73 18.46 10.64
C THR A 124 -1.83 17.88 11.74
N HIS A 125 -0.53 17.74 11.50
CA HIS A 125 0.47 17.19 12.42
C HIS A 125 0.23 15.73 12.84
N GLU A 126 -0.46 14.95 12.01
CA GLU A 126 -0.71 13.53 12.28
C GLU A 126 0.54 12.68 12.03
N THR A 127 0.76 11.67 12.88
CA THR A 127 1.79 10.64 12.70
C THR A 127 1.26 9.30 13.20
N PHE A 128 1.80 8.20 12.66
CA PHE A 128 1.28 6.86 12.85
C PHE A 128 2.39 5.88 13.23
N ASP A 129 2.03 4.85 14.00
CA ASP A 129 2.93 3.73 14.32
C ASP A 129 3.23 2.89 13.09
N ILE A 130 2.24 2.74 12.21
CA ILE A 130 2.32 1.96 10.98
C ILE A 130 1.86 2.83 9.81
N VAL A 131 2.72 2.97 8.79
CA VAL A 131 2.36 3.59 7.51
C VAL A 131 2.38 2.53 6.42
N LEU A 132 1.25 2.32 5.75
CA LEU A 132 1.15 1.43 4.60
C LEU A 132 1.15 2.24 3.30
N ASN A 133 1.99 1.84 2.37
CA ASN A 133 2.11 2.40 1.02
C ASN A 133 2.19 1.24 0.02
N MET A 134 1.03 0.65 -0.31
CA MET A 134 0.96 -0.64 -1.00
C MET A 134 0.34 -0.48 -2.40
N GLU A 135 1.19 -0.42 -3.44
CA GLU A 135 0.87 -0.16 -4.87
C GLU A 135 0.37 1.25 -5.18
N VAL A 136 0.93 2.27 -4.54
CA VAL A 136 0.55 3.67 -4.81
C VAL A 136 1.63 4.41 -5.58
N VAL A 137 2.90 4.11 -5.31
CA VAL A 137 4.04 4.90 -5.79
C VAL A 137 4.09 4.97 -7.33
N GLU A 138 3.62 3.94 -8.02
CA GLU A 138 3.52 3.88 -9.48
C GLU A 138 2.42 4.76 -10.09
N HIS A 139 1.51 5.31 -9.29
CA HIS A 139 0.41 6.18 -9.72
C HIS A 139 0.63 7.66 -9.36
N VAL A 140 1.77 7.97 -8.74
CA VAL A 140 2.10 9.31 -8.25
C VAL A 140 2.95 10.10 -9.24
N ALA A 141 2.62 11.38 -9.44
CA ALA A 141 3.36 12.26 -10.35
C ALA A 141 4.77 12.64 -9.84
N ASP A 142 4.91 13.02 -8.55
CA ASP A 142 6.20 13.27 -7.88
C ASP A 142 6.44 12.25 -6.76
N VAL A 143 7.07 11.13 -7.13
CA VAL A 143 7.44 10.04 -6.21
C VAL A 143 8.35 10.53 -5.08
N ALA A 144 9.24 11.50 -5.34
CA ALA A 144 10.16 11.97 -4.32
C ALA A 144 9.42 12.79 -3.26
N ALA A 145 8.47 13.65 -3.66
CA ALA A 145 7.64 14.39 -2.72
C ALA A 145 6.74 13.46 -1.90
N PHE A 146 6.06 12.54 -2.56
CA PHE A 146 5.20 11.56 -1.90
C PHE A 146 5.95 10.70 -0.88
N MET A 147 7.13 10.17 -1.23
CA MET A 147 7.93 9.40 -0.28
C MET A 147 8.40 10.26 0.91
N ARG A 148 8.76 11.53 0.70
CA ARG A 148 9.09 12.43 1.81
C ARG A 148 7.91 12.62 2.75
N ASP A 149 6.70 12.76 2.23
CA ASP A 149 5.52 12.95 3.06
C ASP A 149 5.14 11.66 3.80
N CYS A 150 5.08 10.52 3.11
CA CYS A 150 4.84 9.22 3.74
C CYS A 150 5.86 8.93 4.85
N THR A 151 7.16 9.20 4.61
CA THR A 151 8.19 8.94 5.64
C THR A 151 8.06 9.86 6.84
N ARG A 152 7.50 11.07 6.69
CA ARG A 152 7.22 11.98 7.80
C ARG A 152 5.98 11.59 8.61
N LEU A 153 5.03 10.88 7.99
CA LEU A 153 3.85 10.34 8.68
C LEU A 153 4.22 9.20 9.64
N THR A 154 5.33 8.49 9.42
CA THR A 154 5.79 7.45 10.35
C THR A 154 6.36 8.11 11.62
N ASN A 155 5.92 7.69 12.80
CA ASN A 155 6.43 8.25 14.05
C ASN A 155 7.87 7.80 14.40
N SER A 156 8.37 8.17 15.58
CA SER A 156 9.76 7.91 16.01
C SER A 156 10.07 6.44 16.37
N ALA A 157 9.05 5.62 16.63
CA ALA A 157 9.19 4.18 16.87
C ALA A 157 8.55 3.35 15.75
N GLY A 158 8.04 4.03 14.71
CA GLY A 158 7.13 3.47 13.75
C GLY A 158 7.82 2.74 12.61
N VAL A 159 6.98 2.11 11.81
CA VAL A 159 7.37 1.31 10.67
C VAL A 159 6.60 1.74 9.43
N MET A 160 7.19 1.47 8.28
CA MET A 160 6.57 1.66 6.99
C MET A 160 6.65 0.38 6.17
N PHE A 161 5.52 0.04 5.55
CA PHE A 161 5.45 -0.99 4.53
C PHE A 161 5.33 -0.32 3.16
N LEU A 162 6.14 -0.78 2.21
CA LEU A 162 6.09 -0.32 0.83
C LEU A 162 6.00 -1.50 -0.10
N ALA A 163 5.00 -1.52 -0.99
CA ALA A 163 4.89 -2.50 -2.06
C ALA A 163 4.69 -1.82 -3.41
N THR A 164 5.35 -2.34 -4.45
CA THR A 164 5.17 -1.85 -5.83
C THR A 164 5.75 -2.85 -6.83
N ILE A 165 5.40 -2.67 -8.11
CA ILE A 165 5.94 -3.45 -9.23
C ILE A 165 7.35 -2.96 -9.60
N ASN A 166 8.28 -3.90 -9.77
CA ASN A 166 9.66 -3.60 -10.12
C ASN A 166 9.79 -3.24 -11.61
N ARG A 167 10.69 -2.33 -11.95
CA ARG A 167 11.00 -1.96 -13.33
C ARG A 167 11.93 -2.96 -14.03
N THR A 168 11.48 -4.18 -14.26
CA THR A 168 12.22 -5.19 -15.06
C THR A 168 11.44 -5.69 -16.28
N PRO A 169 12.11 -6.03 -17.41
CA PRO A 169 11.41 -6.52 -18.61
C PRO A 169 10.50 -7.71 -18.33
N LEU A 170 10.79 -8.46 -17.26
CA LEU A 170 9.96 -9.54 -16.75
C LEU A 170 8.68 -9.02 -16.07
N ALA A 171 8.76 -7.95 -15.28
CA ALA A 171 7.59 -7.28 -14.72
C ALA A 171 6.71 -6.67 -15.81
N TRP A 172 7.30 -6.09 -16.86
CA TRP A 172 6.57 -5.65 -18.05
C TRP A 172 5.79 -6.80 -18.70
N LEU A 173 6.45 -7.95 -18.87
CA LEU A 173 5.86 -9.13 -19.50
C LEU A 173 4.72 -9.73 -18.64
N PHE A 174 4.85 -9.77 -17.32
CA PHE A 174 3.83 -10.36 -16.45
C PHE A 174 2.70 -9.39 -16.08
N ALA A 175 3.00 -8.13 -15.75
CA ALA A 175 2.01 -7.14 -15.34
C ALA A 175 1.24 -6.54 -16.53
N ILE A 176 1.93 -6.23 -17.64
CA ILE A 176 1.28 -5.63 -18.82
C ILE A 176 0.85 -6.73 -19.77
N VAL A 177 1.77 -7.57 -20.27
CA VAL A 177 1.41 -8.57 -21.30
C VAL A 177 0.56 -9.72 -20.74
N GLY A 178 0.84 -10.19 -19.52
CA GLY A 178 0.07 -11.25 -18.86
C GLY A 178 -1.34 -10.81 -18.46
N ALA A 179 -1.44 -9.82 -17.56
CA ALA A 179 -2.71 -9.40 -16.97
C ALA A 179 -3.58 -8.52 -17.90
N GLU A 180 -3.00 -7.64 -18.71
CA GLU A 180 -3.76 -6.73 -19.59
C GLU A 180 -4.00 -7.28 -21.01
N TYR A 181 -3.06 -8.03 -21.60
CA TYR A 181 -3.13 -8.46 -23.01
C TYR A 181 -3.53 -9.92 -23.24
N ILE A 182 -3.13 -10.86 -22.36
CA ILE A 182 -3.39 -12.30 -22.58
C ILE A 182 -4.57 -12.81 -21.74
N LEU A 183 -4.72 -12.35 -20.49
CA LEU A 183 -5.71 -12.89 -19.55
C LEU A 183 -6.95 -12.00 -19.37
N GLY A 184 -6.90 -10.73 -19.78
CA GLY A 184 -8.02 -9.78 -19.69
C GLY A 184 -8.46 -9.45 -18.25
N TRP A 185 -7.56 -9.59 -17.28
CA TRP A 185 -7.86 -9.44 -15.85
C TRP A 185 -7.90 -7.98 -15.39
N LEU A 186 -7.27 -7.06 -16.12
CA LEU A 186 -7.24 -5.63 -15.82
C LEU A 186 -7.54 -4.80 -17.07
N PRO A 187 -8.20 -3.62 -16.95
CA PRO A 187 -8.40 -2.74 -18.08
C PRO A 187 -7.06 -2.26 -18.66
N ARG A 188 -7.03 -2.08 -19.97
CA ARG A 188 -5.82 -1.66 -20.70
C ARG A 188 -5.30 -0.31 -20.19
N GLY A 189 -4.00 -0.22 -19.93
CA GLY A 189 -3.32 1.02 -19.54
C GLY A 189 -3.18 1.23 -18.03
N THR A 190 -3.45 0.20 -17.23
CA THR A 190 -3.30 0.22 -15.76
C THR A 190 -1.83 0.35 -15.35
N HIS A 191 -0.90 -0.21 -16.13
CA HIS A 191 0.54 -0.16 -15.80
C HIS A 191 1.37 0.55 -16.87
N ARG A 192 2.00 1.66 -16.48
CA ARG A 192 2.93 2.40 -17.33
C ARG A 192 4.37 2.07 -16.95
N TRP A 193 5.07 1.39 -17.85
CA TRP A 193 6.46 0.92 -17.70
C TRP A 193 7.49 1.94 -17.16
N HIS A 194 7.29 3.24 -17.38
CA HIS A 194 8.20 4.28 -16.88
C HIS A 194 7.96 4.66 -15.42
N MET A 195 6.81 4.28 -14.84
CA MET A 195 6.39 4.58 -13.48
C MET A 195 6.92 3.57 -12.44
N PHE A 196 7.37 2.40 -12.89
CA PHE A 196 7.91 1.38 -11.98
C PHE A 196 9.19 1.84 -11.31
N GLN A 197 9.29 1.61 -10.01
CA GLN A 197 10.41 2.04 -9.20
C GLN A 197 11.40 0.89 -8.99
N LYS A 198 12.69 1.20 -9.01
CA LYS A 198 13.72 0.22 -8.64
C LYS A 198 13.81 0.17 -7.11
N PRO A 199 14.04 -1.02 -6.52
CA PRO A 199 14.25 -1.16 -5.08
C PRO A 199 15.32 -0.22 -4.51
N GLU A 200 16.39 0.03 -5.27
CA GLU A 200 17.48 0.92 -4.86
C GLU A 200 17.02 2.38 -4.69
N LEU A 201 16.15 2.85 -5.58
CA LEU A 201 15.62 4.22 -5.48
C LEU A 201 14.70 4.33 -4.26
N MET A 202 13.86 3.33 -4.00
CA MET A 202 13.01 3.32 -2.79
C MET A 202 13.83 3.22 -1.52
N ARG A 203 14.92 2.44 -1.50
CA ARG A 203 15.89 2.41 -0.40
C ARG A 203 16.46 3.79 -0.12
N GLN A 204 16.89 4.51 -1.16
CA GLN A 204 17.40 5.87 -1.01
C GLN A 204 16.32 6.80 -0.41
N ARG A 205 15.09 6.77 -0.93
CA ARG A 205 14.01 7.63 -0.43
C ARG A 205 13.61 7.34 1.02
N LEU A 206 13.59 6.07 1.40
CA LEU A 206 13.35 5.64 2.79
C LEU A 206 14.47 6.17 3.70
N ALA A 207 15.74 6.03 3.28
CA ALA A 207 16.89 6.50 4.03
C ALA A 207 16.91 8.03 4.19
N GLU A 208 16.58 8.79 3.14
CA GLU A 208 16.41 10.25 3.19
C GLU A 208 15.35 10.66 4.23
N GLY A 209 14.31 9.83 4.40
CA GLY A 209 13.27 9.99 5.41
C GLY A 209 13.61 9.43 6.79
N GLY A 210 14.82 8.90 7.02
CA GLY A 210 15.25 8.31 8.29
C GLY A 210 14.65 6.92 8.59
N LEU A 211 14.30 6.16 7.56
CA LEU A 211 13.86 4.76 7.66
C LEU A 211 14.93 3.83 7.08
N GLU A 212 15.19 2.71 7.74
CA GLU A 212 16.04 1.64 7.21
C GLU A 212 15.21 0.42 6.82
N ILE A 213 15.55 -0.23 5.71
CA ILE A 213 14.90 -1.47 5.30
C ILE A 213 15.42 -2.61 6.18
N ALA A 214 14.52 -3.22 6.94
CA ALA A 214 14.82 -4.36 7.81
C ALA A 214 14.48 -5.71 7.14
N SER A 215 13.49 -5.73 6.24
CA SER A 215 13.11 -6.93 5.47
C SER A 215 12.64 -6.54 4.07
N SER A 216 12.82 -7.46 3.12
CA SER A 216 12.36 -7.31 1.75
C SER A 216 12.05 -8.67 1.14
N CYS A 217 10.97 -8.76 0.37
CA CYS A 217 10.61 -9.95 -0.38
C CYS A 217 9.95 -9.56 -1.71
N GLY A 218 9.77 -10.54 -2.60
CA GLY A 218 8.89 -10.44 -3.75
C GLY A 218 7.72 -11.42 -3.63
N VAL A 219 6.78 -11.32 -4.56
CA VAL A 219 5.63 -12.22 -4.69
C VAL A 219 5.65 -12.89 -6.05
N ALA A 220 5.68 -14.22 -6.05
CA ALA A 220 5.58 -15.03 -7.25
C ALA A 220 4.14 -15.52 -7.42
N ALA A 221 3.62 -15.41 -8.65
CA ALA A 221 2.31 -15.94 -9.02
C ALA A 221 2.48 -17.23 -9.85
N ASN A 222 1.72 -18.27 -9.51
CA ASN A 222 1.58 -19.44 -10.36
C ASN A 222 0.48 -19.16 -11.41
N PRO A 223 0.81 -19.10 -12.72
CA PRO A 223 -0.17 -18.74 -13.74
C PRO A 223 -1.28 -19.79 -13.93
N PHE A 224 -1.06 -21.04 -13.50
CA PHE A 224 -2.03 -22.12 -13.66
C PHE A 224 -2.97 -22.27 -12.45
N THR A 225 -2.42 -22.18 -11.22
CA THR A 225 -3.23 -22.31 -9.99
C THR A 225 -3.73 -20.96 -9.45
N ARG A 226 -3.23 -19.85 -10.03
CA ARG A 226 -3.42 -18.47 -9.53
C ARG A 226 -2.95 -18.29 -8.10
N GLU A 227 -2.16 -19.20 -7.54
CA GLU A 227 -1.62 -19.08 -6.18
C GLU A 227 -0.49 -18.07 -6.13
N LEU A 228 -0.42 -17.33 -5.03
CA LEU A 228 0.61 -16.37 -4.75
C LEU A 228 1.48 -16.90 -3.62
N ARG A 229 2.79 -16.66 -3.68
CA ARG A 229 3.73 -17.02 -2.61
C ARG A 229 4.84 -16.00 -2.48
N PHE A 230 5.41 -15.87 -1.28
CA PHE A 230 6.64 -15.11 -1.10
C PHE A 230 7.80 -15.74 -1.88
N THR A 231 8.70 -14.89 -2.35
CA THR A 231 9.95 -15.28 -2.98
C THR A 231 11.07 -14.31 -2.59
N SER A 232 12.31 -14.78 -2.59
CA SER A 232 13.49 -13.90 -2.46
C SER A 232 13.74 -13.07 -3.72
N SER A 233 13.15 -13.44 -4.86
CA SER A 233 13.31 -12.70 -6.10
C SER A 233 12.41 -11.46 -6.13
N MET A 234 13.03 -10.29 -6.04
CA MET A 234 12.36 -9.00 -6.23
C MET A 234 12.26 -8.63 -7.73
N ALA A 235 12.48 -9.56 -8.65
CA ALA A 235 12.60 -9.24 -10.08
C ALA A 235 11.31 -8.67 -10.67
N VAL A 236 10.13 -9.07 -10.20
CA VAL A 236 8.83 -8.64 -10.76
C VAL A 236 8.16 -7.58 -9.92
N ASN A 237 8.11 -7.78 -8.61
CA ASN A 237 7.54 -6.87 -7.64
C ASN A 237 8.32 -7.02 -6.34
N TYR A 238 8.08 -6.12 -5.41
CA TYR A 238 8.66 -6.23 -4.09
C TYR A 238 7.79 -5.62 -3.01
N MET A 239 7.95 -6.15 -1.80
CA MET A 239 7.46 -5.60 -0.56
C MET A 239 8.66 -5.33 0.35
N LEU A 240 8.67 -4.16 0.97
CA LEU A 240 9.69 -3.71 1.90
C LEU A 240 9.03 -3.47 3.25
N PHE A 241 9.72 -3.89 4.29
CA PHE A 241 9.47 -3.49 5.67
C PHE A 241 10.63 -2.59 6.11
N ALA A 242 10.32 -1.35 6.46
CA ALA A 242 11.28 -0.37 6.91
C ALA A 242 10.92 0.16 8.30
N ARG A 243 11.93 0.39 9.14
CA ARG A 243 11.75 0.88 10.52
C ARG A 243 12.47 2.19 10.73
N ARG A 244 11.95 3.00 11.65
CA ARG A 244 12.59 4.24 12.07
C ARG A 244 13.95 3.95 12.69
N VAL A 245 14.99 4.60 12.17
CA VAL A 245 16.32 4.58 12.80
C VAL A 245 16.27 5.52 14.00
N ALA A 246 16.60 5.01 15.18
CA ALA A 246 16.76 5.84 16.36
C ALA A 246 17.81 6.92 16.06
N ARG A 247 17.44 8.20 16.18
CA ARG A 247 18.41 9.27 16.10
C ARG A 247 19.32 9.12 17.31
N ILE A 248 20.60 8.87 17.07
CA ILE A 248 21.63 9.08 18.09
C ILE A 248 21.77 10.60 18.14
N ASP A 249 21.04 11.24 19.03
CA ASP A 249 21.26 12.66 19.32
C ASP A 249 22.70 12.81 19.80
N ALA A 250 23.49 13.59 19.04
CA ALA A 250 24.88 13.93 19.34
C ALA A 250 24.94 15.24 20.14
#